data_AF-A0A448WQ81-F1
#
_entry.id   AF-A0A448WQ81-F1
#
_cell.length_a   1.000
_cell.length_b   1.000
_cell.length_c   1.000
_cell.angle_alpha   90.00
_cell.angle_beta   90.00
_cell.angle_gamma   90.00
#
_symmetry.space_group_name_H-M   'P 1'
#
loop_
_entity.id
_entity.type
_entity.pdbx_description
1 polymer ?
#
loop_
_entity_poly.entity_id
_entity_poly.type
_entity_poly.pdbx_seq_one_letter_code
_entity_poly.pdbx_strand_id
1 'polypeptide(L)'
;MMRALELLNYLAALDDDGNLTDLGSMMAEFPLDPQLAKMVIASCDYNCSNESLSITAMLSVPQCFMRPAEAKKAADEAKMRFAHIDGDHLTLLNVYHAFKQNNDDHQWCYDNFINYRSLKSADNVRVQLSRIMDRFSLRRSSTEFTSRDYYLNIRKALVSGFFMQARHFKILTNSYIIYH
;
A
#
# COMPACT_ATOMS: atom_id res chain seq x y z
N MET A 1 -4.61 25.79 -1.35
CA MET A 1 -5.82 25.50 -0.56
C MET A 1 -6.90 24.79 -1.40
N MET A 2 -7.34 25.30 -2.55
CA MET A 2 -8.38 24.66 -3.39
C MET A 2 -8.11 23.18 -3.71
N ARG A 3 -6.90 22.82 -4.17
CA ARG A 3 -6.56 21.42 -4.51
C ARG A 3 -6.64 20.42 -3.36
N ALA A 4 -6.45 20.86 -2.12
CA ALA A 4 -6.54 19.98 -0.95
C ALA A 4 -8.00 19.69 -0.59
N LEU A 5 -8.87 20.70 -0.70
CA LEU A 5 -10.32 20.55 -0.51
C LEU A 5 -10.93 19.69 -1.63
N GLU A 6 -10.52 19.91 -2.88
CA GLU A 6 -10.93 19.07 -4.02
C GLU A 6 -10.55 17.61 -3.81
N LEU A 7 -9.32 17.33 -3.35
CA LEU A 7 -8.89 15.96 -3.03
C LEU A 7 -9.76 15.33 -1.94
N LEU A 8 -10.07 16.06 -0.87
CA LEU A 8 -10.90 15.55 0.23
C LEU A 8 -12.35 15.30 -0.21
N ASN A 9 -12.91 16.17 -1.07
CA ASN A 9 -14.22 15.93 -1.70
C ASN A 9 -14.18 14.69 -2.61
N TYR A 10 -13.15 14.53 -3.46
CA TYR A 10 -13.02 13.31 -4.29
C TYR A 10 -12.84 12.02 -3.49
N LEU A 11 -12.23 12.09 -2.29
CA LEU A 11 -12.13 10.94 -1.38
C LEU A 11 -13.45 10.66 -0.63
N ALA A 12 -14.48 11.50 -0.83
CA ALA A 12 -15.73 11.54 -0.07
C ALA A 12 -15.53 11.82 1.44
N ALA A 13 -14.43 12.50 1.80
CA ALA A 13 -14.19 12.98 3.16
C ALA A 13 -14.97 14.28 3.45
N LEU A 14 -15.25 15.06 2.41
CA LEU A 14 -16.14 16.22 2.45
C LEU A 14 -17.34 16.00 1.52
N ASP A 15 -18.49 16.55 1.88
CA ASP A 15 -19.64 16.65 0.98
C ASP A 15 -19.47 17.83 0.00
N ASP A 16 -20.47 18.06 -0.86
CA ASP A 16 -20.46 19.10 -1.89
C ASP A 16 -20.56 20.52 -1.30
N ASP A 17 -21.09 20.63 -0.08
CA ASP A 17 -21.18 21.88 0.69
C ASP A 17 -19.90 22.15 1.50
N GLY A 18 -18.95 21.20 1.52
CA GLY A 18 -17.68 21.29 2.23
C GLY A 18 -17.72 20.86 3.69
N ASN A 19 -18.79 20.20 4.15
CA ASN A 19 -18.88 19.65 5.50
C ASN A 19 -18.20 18.28 5.60
N LEU A 20 -17.73 17.96 6.80
CA LEU A 20 -17.08 16.68 7.09
C LEU A 20 -18.11 15.54 7.09
N THR A 21 -17.86 14.50 6.30
CA THR A 21 -18.71 13.31 6.27
C THR A 21 -18.37 12.34 7.41
N ASP A 22 -19.20 11.32 7.65
CA ASP A 22 -18.87 10.24 8.59
C ASP A 22 -17.56 9.53 8.21
N LEU A 23 -17.38 9.31 6.90
CA LEU A 23 -16.13 8.76 6.36
C LEU A 23 -14.96 9.71 6.61
N GLY A 24 -15.12 11.02 6.36
CA GLY A 24 -14.09 12.01 6.61
C GLY A 24 -13.70 12.09 8.08
N SER A 25 -14.69 12.01 8.98
CA SER A 25 -14.49 11.96 10.43
C SER A 25 -13.69 10.71 10.83
N MET A 26 -14.03 9.56 10.27
CA MET A 26 -13.27 8.33 10.50
C MET A 26 -11.84 8.41 9.92
N MET A 27 -11.66 8.97 8.72
CA MET A 27 -10.36 9.15 8.09
C MET A 27 -9.43 10.04 8.92
N ALA A 28 -9.97 11.09 9.56
CA ALA A 28 -9.20 12.02 10.38
C ALA A 28 -8.57 11.39 11.63
N GLU A 29 -9.11 10.25 12.07
CA GLU A 29 -8.62 9.52 13.25
C GLU A 29 -7.41 8.63 12.95
N PHE A 30 -7.15 8.35 11.67
CA PHE A 30 -5.96 7.65 11.24
C PHE A 30 -4.79 8.64 11.09
N PRO A 31 -3.62 8.40 11.71
CA PRO A 31 -2.43 9.24 11.54
C PRO A 31 -1.73 8.94 10.20
N LEU A 32 -2.48 9.10 9.12
CA LEU A 32 -2.10 8.75 7.74
C LEU A 32 -2.49 9.87 6.79
N ASP A 33 -1.88 9.88 5.61
CA ASP A 33 -2.38 10.69 4.51
C ASP A 33 -3.82 10.28 4.13
N PRO A 34 -4.68 11.22 3.70
CA PRO A 34 -6.08 10.93 3.38
C PRO A 34 -6.27 9.78 2.40
N GLN A 35 -5.40 9.64 1.39
CA GLN A 35 -5.45 8.53 0.44
C GLN A 35 -5.25 7.16 1.11
N LEU A 36 -4.31 7.07 2.05
CA LEU A 36 -4.01 5.84 2.78
C LEU A 36 -5.14 5.51 3.77
N ALA A 37 -5.66 6.52 4.47
CA ALA A 37 -6.81 6.34 5.37
C ALA A 37 -8.03 5.83 4.59
N LYS A 38 -8.35 6.44 3.44
CA LYS A 38 -9.42 6.01 2.54
C LYS A 38 -9.24 4.56 2.09
N MET A 39 -8.03 4.21 1.64
CA MET A 39 -7.71 2.85 1.20
C MET A 39 -7.94 1.82 2.30
N VAL A 40 -7.46 2.09 3.53
CA VAL A 40 -7.63 1.17 4.66
C VAL A 40 -9.10 0.98 5.01
N ILE A 41 -9.90 2.06 5.05
CA ILE A 41 -11.32 1.96 5.36
C ILE A 41 -12.06 1.20 4.27
N ALA A 42 -11.89 1.59 2.99
CA ALA A 42 -12.55 0.96 1.85
C ALA A 42 -12.14 -0.50 1.61
N SER A 43 -10.94 -0.91 2.04
CA SER A 43 -10.47 -2.30 1.93
C SER A 43 -11.35 -3.32 2.68
N CYS A 44 -12.12 -2.85 3.67
CA CYS A 44 -13.09 -3.69 4.39
C CYS A 44 -14.17 -4.24 3.46
N ASP A 45 -14.63 -3.42 2.51
CA ASP A 45 -15.67 -3.79 1.53
C ASP A 45 -15.14 -4.77 0.47
N TYR A 46 -13.83 -4.76 0.23
CA TYR A 46 -13.16 -5.66 -0.70
C TYR A 46 -12.64 -6.96 -0.05
N ASN A 47 -12.85 -7.16 1.25
CA ASN A 47 -12.34 -8.31 2.00
C ASN A 47 -10.81 -8.49 1.88
N CYS A 48 -10.04 -7.40 1.94
CA CYS A 48 -8.58 -7.42 1.87
C CYS A 48 -7.93 -6.47 2.90
N SER A 49 -8.65 -6.17 3.98
CA SER A 49 -8.25 -5.15 4.93
C SER A 49 -7.02 -5.52 5.74
N ASN A 50 -6.75 -6.82 5.93
CA ASN A 50 -5.48 -7.26 6.51
C ASN A 50 -4.29 -6.92 5.60
N GLU A 51 -4.41 -7.15 4.29
CA GLU A 51 -3.34 -6.90 3.33
C GLU A 51 -3.13 -5.40 3.12
N SER A 52 -4.22 -4.63 2.98
CA SER A 52 -4.17 -3.17 2.91
C SER A 52 -3.50 -2.56 4.14
N LEU A 53 -3.77 -3.09 5.34
CA LEU A 53 -3.11 -2.63 6.57
C LEU A 53 -1.59 -2.91 6.56
N SER A 54 -1.17 -4.06 6.02
CA SER A 54 0.26 -4.39 5.86
C SER A 54 0.93 -3.45 4.86
N ILE A 55 0.29 -3.20 3.72
CA ILE A 55 0.81 -2.30 2.68
C ILE A 55 0.93 -0.88 3.23
N THR A 56 -0.11 -0.36 3.88
CA THR A 56 -0.09 0.96 4.52
C THR A 56 1.06 1.05 5.52
N ALA A 57 1.21 0.07 6.40
CA ALA A 57 2.29 0.08 7.39
C ALA A 57 3.68 0.10 6.74
N MET A 58 3.87 -0.64 5.65
CA MET A 58 5.12 -0.66 4.88
C MET A 58 5.40 0.66 4.15
N LEU A 59 4.36 1.38 3.72
CA LEU A 59 4.48 2.70 3.10
C LEU A 59 4.73 3.81 4.13
N SER A 60 4.31 3.62 5.38
CA SER A 60 4.48 4.59 6.48
C SER A 60 5.86 4.55 7.14
N VAL A 61 6.80 3.75 6.64
CA VAL A 61 8.15 3.60 7.19
C VAL A 61 9.24 3.84 6.14
N PRO A 62 10.49 4.12 6.55
CA PRO A 62 11.60 4.23 5.60
C PRO A 62 11.77 2.98 4.75
N GLN A 63 12.31 3.16 3.55
CA GLN A 63 12.50 2.09 2.55
C GLN A 63 13.10 0.82 3.18
N CYS A 64 12.41 -0.31 2.99
CA CYS A 64 12.81 -1.59 3.58
C CYS A 64 13.93 -2.29 2.79
N PHE A 65 14.08 -2.04 1.49
CA PHE A 65 15.14 -2.63 0.68
C PHE A 65 16.46 -1.88 0.87
N MET A 66 17.50 -2.59 1.26
CA MET A 66 18.86 -2.08 1.35
C MET A 66 19.59 -2.31 0.04
N ARG A 67 20.31 -1.29 -0.45
CA ARG A 67 21.07 -1.37 -1.70
C ARG A 67 22.49 -0.80 -1.54
N PRO A 68 23.36 -1.47 -0.77
CA PRO A 68 24.75 -1.06 -0.58
C PRO A 68 25.50 -0.96 -1.92
N ALA A 69 26.44 -0.03 -2.02
CA ALA A 69 27.09 0.30 -3.30
C ALA A 69 27.96 -0.84 -3.82
N GLU A 70 28.58 -1.56 -2.90
CA GLU A 70 29.47 -2.72 -3.08
C GLU A 70 28.73 -4.01 -3.45
N ALA A 71 27.44 -4.12 -3.13
CA ALA A 71 26.65 -5.34 -3.38
C ALA A 71 25.32 -5.07 -4.12
N LYS A 72 25.30 -4.04 -4.99
CA LYS A 72 24.11 -3.66 -5.77
C LYS A 72 23.45 -4.83 -6.49
N LYS A 73 24.23 -5.68 -7.18
CA LYS A 73 23.71 -6.81 -7.94
C LYS A 73 23.01 -7.84 -7.03
N ALA A 74 23.64 -8.20 -5.91
CA ALA A 74 23.06 -9.14 -4.96
C ALA A 74 21.80 -8.58 -4.28
N ALA A 75 21.79 -7.28 -3.97
CA ALA A 75 20.62 -6.60 -3.44
C ALA A 75 19.45 -6.56 -4.44
N ASP A 76 19.74 -6.29 -5.71
CA ASP A 76 18.74 -6.28 -6.78
C ASP A 76 18.16 -7.70 -7.00
N GLU A 77 19.01 -8.73 -7.01
CA GLU A 77 18.59 -10.13 -7.09
C GLU A 77 17.73 -10.55 -5.89
N ALA A 78 18.09 -10.12 -4.68
CA ALA A 78 17.31 -10.38 -3.47
C ALA A 78 15.94 -9.69 -3.52
N LYS A 79 15.89 -8.42 -3.97
CA LYS A 79 14.62 -7.71 -4.18
C LYS A 79 13.72 -8.42 -5.19
N MET A 80 14.30 -8.95 -6.28
CA MET A 80 13.54 -9.67 -7.31
C MET A 80 12.86 -10.94 -6.78
N ARG A 81 13.36 -11.57 -5.70
CA ARG A 81 12.69 -12.72 -5.06
C ARG A 81 11.33 -12.37 -4.46
N PHE A 82 11.12 -11.12 -4.09
CA PHE A 82 9.86 -10.63 -3.53
C PHE A 82 8.95 -9.95 -4.56
N ALA A 83 9.48 -9.73 -5.78
CA ALA A 83 8.78 -8.96 -6.80
C ALA A 83 7.45 -9.63 -7.16
N HIS A 84 6.38 -8.85 -7.07
CA HIS A 84 5.07 -9.26 -7.57
C HIS A 84 4.83 -8.69 -8.98
N ILE A 85 4.29 -9.50 -9.88
CA ILE A 85 4.05 -9.12 -11.28
C ILE A 85 3.16 -7.89 -11.43
N ASP A 86 2.21 -7.74 -10.53
CA ASP A 86 1.24 -6.63 -10.51
C ASP A 86 1.76 -5.35 -9.78
N GLY A 87 3.03 -5.31 -9.35
CA GLY A 87 3.70 -4.08 -8.94
C GLY A 87 4.19 -3.99 -7.49
N ASP A 88 4.80 -2.85 -7.15
CA ASP A 88 5.59 -2.65 -5.93
C ASP A 88 4.78 -2.71 -4.63
N HIS A 89 3.51 -2.32 -4.62
CA HIS A 89 2.66 -2.42 -3.42
C HIS A 89 2.52 -3.89 -2.96
N LEU A 90 2.36 -4.80 -3.92
CA LEU A 90 2.27 -6.23 -3.63
C LEU A 90 3.64 -6.83 -3.33
N THR A 91 4.72 -6.29 -3.90
CA THR A 91 6.09 -6.59 -3.48
C THR A 91 6.32 -6.25 -2.00
N LEU A 92 5.84 -5.10 -1.52
CA LEU A 92 5.92 -4.74 -0.09
C LEU A 92 5.14 -5.71 0.79
N LEU A 93 3.95 -6.13 0.34
CA LEU A 93 3.15 -7.14 1.04
C LEU A 93 3.91 -8.48 1.14
N ASN A 94 4.54 -8.92 0.05
CA ASN A 94 5.33 -10.15 0.03
C ASN A 94 6.49 -10.08 1.03
N VAL A 95 7.22 -8.97 1.10
CA VAL A 95 8.30 -8.78 2.08
C VAL A 95 7.77 -8.86 3.50
N TYR A 96 6.66 -8.17 3.80
CA TYR A 96 6.08 -8.18 5.15
C TYR A 96 5.62 -9.59 5.55
N HIS A 97 4.93 -10.31 4.67
CA HIS A 97 4.52 -11.70 4.93
C HIS A 97 5.72 -12.62 5.13
N ALA A 98 6.74 -12.53 4.27
CA ALA A 98 7.93 -13.35 4.39
C ALA A 98 8.67 -13.06 5.71
N PHE A 99 8.74 -11.80 6.15
CA PHE A 99 9.31 -11.45 7.45
C PHE A 99 8.55 -12.10 8.62
N LYS A 100 7.22 -12.01 8.63
CA LYS A 100 6.40 -12.63 9.69
C LYS A 100 6.49 -14.16 9.67
N GLN A 101 6.56 -14.78 8.47
CA GLN A 101 6.73 -16.23 8.32
C GLN A 101 8.09 -16.71 8.83
N ASN A 102 9.12 -15.87 8.77
CA ASN A 102 10.45 -16.13 9.32
C ASN A 102 10.58 -15.65 10.78
N ASN A 103 9.46 -15.50 11.51
CA ASN A 103 9.42 -15.16 12.93
C ASN A 103 10.18 -13.89 13.32
N ASP A 104 10.12 -12.86 12.47
CA ASP A 104 10.83 -11.60 12.67
C ASP A 104 12.37 -11.77 12.79
N ASP A 105 12.95 -12.77 12.12
CA ASP A 105 14.39 -13.05 12.24
C ASP A 105 15.27 -11.94 11.65
N HIS A 106 16.21 -11.45 12.46
CA HIS A 106 17.19 -10.46 12.07
C HIS A 106 18.18 -11.00 11.03
N GLN A 107 18.58 -12.27 11.13
CA GLN A 107 19.51 -12.87 10.18
C GLN A 107 18.84 -13.02 8.81
N TRP A 108 17.60 -13.48 8.77
CA TRP A 108 16.79 -13.51 7.55
C TRP A 108 16.72 -12.13 6.87
N CYS A 109 16.56 -11.05 7.62
CA CYS A 109 16.57 -9.70 7.06
C CYS A 109 17.93 -9.36 6.41
N TYR A 110 19.04 -9.69 7.07
CA TYR A 110 20.38 -9.47 6.53
C TYR A 110 20.60 -10.23 5.21
N ASP A 111 20.28 -11.52 5.19
CA ASP A 111 20.47 -12.39 4.03
C ASP A 111 19.62 -11.98 2.81
N ASN A 112 18.52 -11.27 3.05
CA ASN A 112 17.60 -10.80 2.02
C ASN A 112 17.74 -9.30 1.70
N PHE A 113 18.77 -8.62 2.21
CA PHE A 113 18.97 -7.18 2.02
C PHE A 113 17.75 -6.35 2.47
N ILE A 114 17.09 -6.76 3.56
CA ILE A 114 15.95 -6.07 4.14
C ILE A 114 16.35 -5.36 5.44
N ASN A 115 15.89 -4.12 5.60
CA ASN A 115 16.11 -3.33 6.80
C ASN A 115 15.18 -3.81 7.93
N TYR A 116 15.76 -4.53 8.88
CA TYR A 116 15.06 -5.03 10.07
C TYR A 116 14.35 -3.93 10.86
N ARG A 117 14.99 -2.76 11.03
CA ARG A 117 14.39 -1.64 11.78
C ARG A 117 13.16 -1.09 11.08
N SER A 118 13.20 -0.96 9.75
CA SER A 118 12.02 -0.55 8.97
C SER A 118 10.87 -1.54 9.15
N LEU A 119 11.14 -2.85 9.13
CA LEU A 119 10.11 -3.86 9.33
C LEU A 119 9.52 -3.88 10.73
N LYS A 120 10.34 -3.74 11.78
CA LYS A 120 9.83 -3.60 13.16
C LYS A 120 9.00 -2.33 13.34
N SER A 121 9.42 -1.23 12.73
CA SER A 121 8.60 0.00 12.72
C SER A 121 7.27 -0.22 11.99
N ALA A 122 7.27 -0.93 10.86
CA ALA A 122 6.04 -1.26 10.14
C ALA A 122 5.11 -2.14 10.99
N ASP A 123 5.65 -3.12 11.73
CA ASP A 123 4.87 -3.95 12.64
C ASP A 123 4.18 -3.11 13.73
N ASN A 124 4.90 -2.14 14.31
CA ASN A 124 4.34 -1.19 15.28
C ASN A 124 3.23 -0.32 14.68
N VAL A 125 3.45 0.23 13.48
CA VAL A 125 2.43 1.01 12.76
C VAL A 125 1.20 0.16 12.49
N ARG A 126 1.37 -1.06 11.97
CA ARG A 126 0.25 -1.99 11.72
C ARG A 126 -0.56 -2.25 12.99
N VAL A 127 0.09 -2.48 14.12
CA VAL A 127 -0.59 -2.68 15.42
C VAL A 127 -1.37 -1.42 15.82
N GLN A 128 -0.78 -0.23 15.70
CA GLN A 128 -1.49 1.02 16.01
C GLN A 128 -2.72 1.22 15.14
N LEU A 129 -2.58 1.05 13.83
CA LEU A 129 -3.68 1.17 12.87
C LEU A 129 -4.77 0.11 13.12
N SER A 130 -4.40 -1.12 13.48
CA SER A 130 -5.38 -2.17 13.81
C SER A 130 -6.25 -1.81 15.03
N ARG A 131 -5.69 -1.13 16.03
CA ARG A 131 -6.44 -0.67 17.21
C ARG A 131 -7.44 0.43 16.85
N ILE A 132 -7.11 1.27 15.87
CA ILE A 132 -8.03 2.29 15.35
C ILE A 132 -9.17 1.59 14.59
N MET A 133 -8.85 0.62 13.74
CA MET A 133 -9.87 -0.19 13.05
C MET A 133 -10.83 -0.87 14.03
N ASP A 134 -10.30 -1.51 15.08
CA ASP A 134 -11.12 -2.18 16.09
C ASP A 134 -12.05 -1.18 16.82
N ARG A 135 -11.58 0.06 17.09
CA ARG A 135 -12.39 1.13 17.71
C ARG A 135 -13.59 1.55 16.85
N PHE A 136 -13.41 1.59 15.53
CA PHE A 136 -14.46 1.91 14.56
C PHE A 136 -15.24 0.68 14.09
N SER A 137 -15.02 -0.49 14.71
CA SER A 137 -15.65 -1.77 14.30
C SER A 137 -15.39 -2.13 12.83
N LEU A 138 -14.26 -1.72 12.27
CA LEU A 138 -13.86 -2.04 10.91
C LEU A 138 -13.35 -3.49 10.86
N ARG A 139 -14.06 -4.32 10.08
CA ARG A 139 -13.73 -5.74 9.98
C ARG A 139 -12.38 -5.95 9.29
N ARG A 140 -11.47 -6.60 10.02
CA ARG A 140 -10.23 -7.14 9.46
C ARG A 140 -10.51 -8.49 8.81
N SER A 141 -10.32 -8.56 7.50
CA SER A 141 -10.60 -9.75 6.68
C SER A 141 -9.52 -9.91 5.60
N SER A 142 -9.37 -11.16 5.17
CA SER A 142 -8.53 -11.55 4.05
C SER A 142 -9.35 -12.45 3.15
N THR A 143 -9.28 -12.22 1.84
CA THR A 143 -9.80 -13.16 0.84
C THR A 143 -8.93 -14.42 0.89
N GLU A 144 -9.49 -15.58 0.53
CA GLU A 144 -8.68 -16.80 0.48
C GLU A 144 -7.55 -16.66 -0.55
N PHE A 145 -6.33 -17.03 -0.17
CA PHE A 145 -5.15 -16.85 -1.03
C PHE A 145 -5.21 -17.65 -2.34
N THR A 146 -5.92 -18.79 -2.33
CA THR A 146 -6.13 -19.63 -3.52
C THR A 146 -7.12 -18.99 -4.51
N SER A 147 -7.92 -18.01 -4.06
CA SER A 147 -8.88 -17.32 -4.90
C SER A 147 -8.17 -16.36 -5.85
N ARG A 148 -8.64 -16.34 -7.10
CA ARG A 148 -8.24 -15.34 -8.09
C ARG A 148 -8.52 -13.91 -7.62
N ASP A 149 -9.47 -13.74 -6.71
CA ASP A 149 -9.89 -12.44 -6.21
C ASP A 149 -8.93 -11.84 -5.19
N TYR A 150 -8.01 -12.62 -4.60
CA TYR A 150 -7.09 -12.14 -3.57
C TYR A 150 -6.32 -10.89 -3.99
N TYR A 151 -5.51 -10.99 -5.05
CA TYR A 151 -4.74 -9.85 -5.56
C TYR A 151 -5.61 -8.82 -6.29
N LEU A 152 -6.76 -9.24 -6.84
CA LEU A 152 -7.69 -8.32 -7.49
C LEU A 152 -8.32 -7.36 -6.47
N ASN A 153 -8.74 -7.87 -5.31
CA ASN A 153 -9.36 -7.09 -4.25
C ASN A 153 -8.38 -6.09 -3.64
N ILE A 154 -7.11 -6.50 -3.43
CA ILE A 154 -6.07 -5.58 -2.96
C ILE A 154 -5.85 -4.43 -3.95
N ARG A 155 -5.82 -4.72 -5.26
CA ARG A 155 -5.67 -3.69 -6.29
C ARG A 155 -6.88 -2.75 -6.37
N LYS A 156 -8.11 -3.28 -6.22
CA LYS A 156 -9.32 -2.45 -6.13
C LYS A 156 -9.26 -1.52 -4.93
N ALA A 157 -8.84 -2.02 -3.77
CA ALA A 157 -8.64 -1.20 -2.58
C ALA A 157 -7.58 -0.12 -2.81
N LEU A 158 -6.43 -0.43 -3.43
CA LEU A 158 -5.40 0.56 -3.77
C LEU A 158 -5.96 1.71 -4.63
N VAL A 159 -6.76 1.38 -5.64
CA VAL A 159 -7.38 2.40 -6.51
C VAL A 159 -8.34 3.31 -5.74
N SER A 160 -9.04 2.80 -4.71
CA SER A 160 -9.96 3.62 -3.91
C SER A 160 -9.30 4.80 -3.19
N GLY A 161 -8.01 4.70 -2.84
CA GLY A 161 -7.24 5.77 -2.23
C GLY A 161 -6.34 6.53 -3.22
N PHE A 162 -5.75 5.81 -4.18
CA PHE A 162 -4.71 6.34 -5.08
C PHE A 162 -5.19 6.65 -6.50
N PHE A 163 -6.50 6.73 -6.76
CA PHE A 163 -7.04 7.00 -8.11
C PHE A 163 -6.48 8.27 -8.78
N MET A 164 -6.12 9.29 -7.99
CA MET A 164 -5.50 10.53 -8.50
C MET A 164 -4.02 10.38 -8.89
N GLN A 165 -3.37 9.27 -8.49
CA GLN A 165 -1.97 8.94 -8.80
C GLN A 165 -1.86 7.88 -9.89
N ALA A 166 -2.76 7.92 -10.88
CA ALA A 166 -2.71 7.03 -12.04
C ALA A 166 -1.80 7.61 -13.14
N ARG A 167 -0.93 6.77 -13.71
CA ARG A 167 -0.12 7.11 -14.88
C ARG A 167 -0.51 6.24 -16.06
N HIS A 168 -0.95 6.86 -17.15
CA HIS A 168 -1.22 6.16 -18.39
C HIS A 168 0.05 6.12 -19.26
N PHE A 169 0.53 4.91 -19.58
CA PHE A 169 1.63 4.72 -20.52
C PHE A 169 1.10 4.81 -21.95
N LYS A 170 1.38 5.92 -22.66
CA LYS A 170 1.12 6.02 -24.09
C LYS A 170 2.24 5.33 -24.85
N ILE A 171 1.92 4.24 -25.55
CA ILE A 171 2.80 3.70 -26.59
C ILE A 171 2.77 4.71 -27.73
N LEU A 172 3.87 5.44 -27.92
CA LEU A 172 4.08 6.23 -29.13
C LEU A 172 4.36 5.25 -30.27
N THR A 173 3.32 4.83 -30.98
CA THR A 173 3.50 4.25 -32.32
C THR A 173 4.03 5.36 -33.22
N ASN A 174 5.30 5.23 -33.63
CA ASN A 174 5.95 6.07 -34.62
C ASN A 174 5.12 6.10 -35.93
N SER A 175 4.34 7.16 -36.11
CA SER A 175 3.84 7.55 -37.44
C SER A 175 4.98 8.24 -38.19
N TYR A 176 5.93 7.46 -38.70
CA TYR A 176 6.73 7.87 -39.85
C TYR A 176 6.16 7.16 -41.07
N ILE A 177 5.23 7.81 -41.76
CA ILE A 177 5.01 7.58 -43.17
C ILE A 177 5.11 8.95 -43.85
N ILE A 178 6.24 9.15 -44.50
CA ILE A 178 6.48 10.21 -45.47
C ILE A 178 5.52 9.98 -46.64
N TYR A 179 4.71 10.98 -47.00
CA TYR A 179 4.20 11.13 -48.36
C TYR A 179 4.20 12.62 -48.75
N HIS A 180 5.08 12.89 -49.72
CA HIS A 180 5.24 14.05 -50.61
C HIS A 180 5.40 15.45 -50.02
#